data_AF-A0A258CBZ2-F1
#
_entry.id   AF-A0A258CBZ2-F1
#
_cell.length_a   1.000
_cell.length_b   1.000
_cell.length_c   1.000
_cell.angle_alpha   90.00
_cell.angle_beta   90.00
_cell.angle_gamma   90.00
#
_symmetry.space_group_name_H-M   'P 1'
#
loop_
_entity.id
_entity.type
_entity.pdbx_description
1 polymer ?
#
loop_
_entity_poly.entity_id
_entity_poly.type
_entity_poly.pdbx_seq_one_letter_code
_entity_poly.pdbx_strand_id
1 'polypeptide(L)'
;MTERVQVGGLQVAKVLYDFVNNEAIPGTGVDAAAFWAGADSVIHDLAPKNRALLAKRDDLQAQIDAWHQARAGQAHDAVAYKAFLQEIGYLLPEVEDFQATTQNVDEEITRMAGPQLVVPIMNARFALNAANARWGSL
;
A
#
# COMPACT_ATOMS: atom_id res chain seq x y z
N MET A 1 12.80 -0.69 25.72
CA MET A 1 13.30 -1.70 24.74
C MET A 1 12.12 -2.57 24.33
N THR A 2 12.00 -2.92 23.05
CA THR A 2 10.95 -3.85 22.60
C THR A 2 11.47 -5.28 22.72
N GLU A 3 10.80 -6.10 23.53
CA GLU A 3 11.08 -7.54 23.61
C GLU A 3 10.74 -8.22 22.27
N ARG A 4 11.60 -9.13 21.83
CA ARG A 4 11.45 -9.84 20.55
C ARG A 4 11.64 -11.34 20.72
N VAL A 5 10.93 -12.09 19.89
CA VAL A 5 11.03 -13.55 19.74
C VAL A 5 11.67 -13.85 18.38
N GLN A 6 12.62 -14.78 18.34
CA GLN A 6 13.20 -15.27 17.10
C GLN A 6 12.24 -16.28 16.45
N VAL A 7 11.88 -16.05 15.18
CA VAL A 7 10.99 -16.94 14.42
C VAL A 7 11.57 -17.09 13.01
N GLY A 8 12.21 -18.23 12.73
CA GLY A 8 12.98 -18.39 11.48
C GLY A 8 14.09 -17.34 11.38
N GLY A 9 14.16 -16.62 10.26
CA GLY A 9 15.07 -15.48 10.07
C GLY A 9 14.63 -14.17 10.74
N LEU A 10 13.38 -14.08 11.22
CA LEU A 10 12.80 -12.85 11.75
C LEU A 10 13.02 -12.68 13.25
N GLN A 11 13.11 -11.41 13.68
CA GLN A 11 12.95 -11.00 15.07
C GLN A 11 11.64 -10.22 15.23
N VAL A 12 10.61 -10.88 15.74
CA VAL A 12 9.25 -10.33 15.84
C VAL A 12 9.02 -9.79 17.25
N ALA A 13 8.41 -8.61 17.37
CA ALA A 13 8.04 -8.08 18.68
C ALA A 13 7.11 -9.05 19.41
N LYS A 14 7.39 -9.36 20.68
CA LYS A 14 6.65 -10.37 21.44
C LYS A 14 5.14 -10.10 21.45
N VAL A 15 4.75 -8.83 21.64
CA VAL A 15 3.34 -8.41 21.62
C VAL A 15 2.64 -8.74 20.29
N LEU A 16 3.33 -8.62 19.16
CA LEU A 16 2.78 -8.95 17.84
C LEU A 16 2.74 -10.47 17.64
N TYR A 17 3.81 -11.17 18.03
CA TYR A 17 3.88 -12.63 17.93
C TYR A 17 2.75 -13.29 18.73
N ASP A 18 2.56 -12.87 19.98
CA ASP A 18 1.52 -13.40 20.87
C ASP A 18 0.11 -13.07 20.34
N PHE A 19 -0.13 -11.83 19.87
CA PHE A 19 -1.40 -11.44 19.24
C PHE A 19 -1.74 -12.33 18.04
N VAL A 20 -0.80 -12.50 17.11
CA VAL A 20 -1.05 -13.30 15.91
C VAL A 20 -1.39 -14.74 16.28
N ASN A 21 -0.63 -15.35 17.19
CA ASN A 21 -0.81 -16.76 17.52
C ASN A 21 -2.03 -17.04 18.39
N ASN A 22 -2.36 -16.13 19.31
CA ASN A 22 -3.41 -16.36 20.31
C ASN A 22 -4.76 -15.73 19.94
N GLU A 23 -4.78 -14.72 19.06
CA GLU A 23 -6.00 -13.98 18.71
C GLU A 23 -6.32 -14.04 17.22
N ALA A 24 -5.32 -13.87 16.34
CA ALA A 24 -5.59 -13.75 14.90
C ALA A 24 -5.70 -15.10 14.17
N ILE A 25 -4.83 -16.07 14.48
CA ILE A 25 -4.79 -17.39 13.83
C ILE A 25 -5.94 -18.32 14.24
N PRO A 26 -6.33 -18.43 15.52
CA PRO A 26 -7.37 -19.36 15.93
C PRO A 26 -8.68 -19.15 15.16
N GLY A 27 -9.23 -20.21 14.57
CA GLY A 27 -10.46 -20.17 13.76
C GLY A 27 -10.25 -19.96 12.26
N THR A 28 -9.02 -19.66 11.80
CA THR A 28 -8.71 -19.47 10.37
C THR A 28 -8.41 -20.77 9.62
N GLY A 29 -8.01 -21.83 10.34
CA GLY A 29 -7.52 -23.09 9.75
C GLY A 29 -6.05 -23.04 9.28
N VAL A 30 -5.35 -21.93 9.50
CA VAL A 30 -3.92 -21.77 9.15
C VAL A 30 -3.03 -22.28 10.29
N ASP A 31 -2.00 -23.06 9.96
CA ASP A 31 -0.98 -23.47 10.93
C ASP A 31 -0.02 -22.31 11.23
N ALA A 32 0.28 -22.07 12.51
CA ALA A 32 1.11 -20.95 12.93
C ALA A 32 2.56 -21.06 12.46
N ALA A 33 3.15 -22.25 12.46
CA ALA A 33 4.53 -22.43 11.99
C ALA A 33 4.62 -22.20 10.47
N ALA A 34 3.63 -22.69 9.71
CA ALA A 34 3.52 -22.45 8.28
C ALA A 34 3.29 -20.96 7.96
N PHE A 35 2.44 -20.26 8.72
CA PHE A 35 2.24 -18.81 8.59
C PHE A 35 3.56 -18.05 8.74
N TRP A 36 4.30 -18.29 9.82
CA TRP A 36 5.53 -17.57 10.09
C TRP A 36 6.65 -17.90 9.10
N ALA A 37 6.77 -19.16 8.67
CA ALA A 37 7.71 -19.54 7.61
C ALA A 37 7.36 -18.86 6.27
N GLY A 38 6.07 -18.79 5.93
CA GLY A 38 5.60 -18.07 4.74
C GLY A 38 5.87 -16.56 4.83
N ALA A 39 5.60 -15.95 5.98
CA ALA A 39 5.88 -14.54 6.22
C ALA A 39 7.38 -14.22 6.11
N ASP A 40 8.25 -15.07 6.68
CA ASP A 40 9.70 -14.95 6.58
C ASP A 40 10.17 -14.95 5.12
N SER A 41 9.72 -15.92 4.32
CA SER A 41 10.05 -16.01 2.89
C SER A 41 9.57 -14.78 2.12
N VAL A 42 8.30 -14.40 2.29
CA VAL A 42 7.71 -13.26 1.56
C VAL A 42 8.42 -11.95 1.90
N ILE A 43 8.76 -11.73 3.17
CA ILE A 43 9.47 -10.53 3.59
C ILE A 43 10.88 -10.49 2.97
N HIS A 44 11.64 -11.59 3.04
CA HIS A 44 12.99 -11.61 2.47
C HIS A 44 12.99 -11.45 0.94
N ASP A 45 12.03 -12.05 0.25
CA ASP A 45 11.93 -11.98 -1.21
C ASP A 45 11.46 -10.61 -1.72
N LEU A 46 10.55 -9.96 -1.00
CA LEU A 46 9.89 -8.73 -1.47
C LEU A 46 10.42 -7.44 -0.84
N ALA A 47 11.04 -7.48 0.34
CA ALA A 47 11.57 -6.28 0.98
C ALA A 47 12.64 -5.55 0.13
N PRO A 48 13.59 -6.23 -0.56
CA PRO A 48 14.52 -5.54 -1.45
C PRO A 48 13.82 -4.83 -2.61
N LYS A 49 12.80 -5.46 -3.20
CA LYS A 49 12.00 -4.86 -4.29
C LYS A 49 11.22 -3.65 -3.79
N ASN A 50 10.58 -3.75 -2.62
CA ASN A 50 9.85 -2.64 -2.00
C ASN A 50 10.79 -1.44 -1.74
N ARG A 51 11.99 -1.69 -1.18
CA ARG A 51 13.00 -0.65 -0.98
C ARG A 51 13.43 0.01 -2.29
N ALA A 52 13.63 -0.77 -3.34
CA ALA A 52 13.96 -0.24 -4.67
C ALA A 52 12.84 0.62 -5.25
N LEU A 53 11.57 0.26 -5.03
CA LEU A 53 10.42 1.06 -5.46
C LEU A 53 10.37 2.42 -4.73
N LEU A 54 10.69 2.46 -3.44
CA LEU A 54 10.80 3.72 -2.69
C LEU A 54 11.95 4.59 -3.23
N ALA A 55 13.12 4.00 -3.43
CA ALA A 55 14.26 4.71 -4.02
C ALA A 55 13.94 5.26 -5.42
N LYS A 56 13.16 4.53 -6.23
CA LYS A 56 12.73 5.03 -7.55
C LYS A 56 11.81 6.25 -7.42
N ARG A 57 10.96 6.33 -6.39
CA ARG A 57 10.14 7.53 -6.14
C ARG A 57 11.02 8.72 -5.77
N ASP A 58 11.98 8.52 -4.89
CA ASP A 58 12.92 9.57 -4.45
C ASP A 58 13.75 10.08 -5.63
N ASP A 59 14.25 9.18 -6.48
CA ASP A 59 15.00 9.50 -7.70
C ASP A 59 14.16 10.34 -8.69
N LEU A 60 12.94 9.91 -8.99
CA LEU A 60 12.04 10.64 -9.87
C LEU A 60 11.71 12.04 -9.32
N GLN A 61 11.43 12.14 -8.02
CA GLN A 61 11.13 13.42 -7.39
C GLN A 61 12.34 14.36 -7.43
N ALA A 62 13.55 13.87 -7.14
CA ALA A 62 14.77 14.67 -7.19
C ALA A 62 15.05 15.21 -8.59
N GLN A 63 14.79 14.41 -9.64
CA GLN A 63 14.92 14.85 -11.02
C GLN A 63 13.89 15.93 -11.38
N ILE A 64 12.64 15.77 -10.96
CA ILE A 64 11.58 16.77 -11.16
C ILE A 64 11.93 18.09 -10.44
N ASP A 65 12.37 18.01 -9.19
CA ASP A 65 12.79 19.17 -8.40
C ASP A 65 13.95 19.90 -9.09
N ALA A 66 14.98 19.17 -9.51
CA ALA A 66 16.12 19.73 -10.23
C ALA A 66 15.71 20.38 -11.57
N TRP A 67 14.76 19.78 -12.31
CA TRP A 67 14.27 20.31 -13.57
C TRP A 67 13.64 21.70 -13.39
N HIS A 68 12.83 21.86 -12.34
CA HIS A 68 12.18 23.13 -12.01
C HIS A 68 13.16 24.17 -11.46
N GLN A 69 14.08 23.77 -10.58
CA GLN A 69 15.11 24.66 -10.05
C GLN A 69 16.00 25.25 -11.15
N ALA A 70 16.42 24.43 -12.12
CA ALA A 70 17.23 24.87 -13.26
C ALA A 70 16.51 25.86 -14.20
N ARG A 71 15.17 25.96 -14.11
CA ARG A 71 14.33 26.81 -14.96
C ARG A 71 13.57 27.87 -14.17
N ALA A 72 14.05 28.19 -12.95
CA ALA A 72 13.43 29.20 -12.10
C ALA A 72 13.31 30.55 -12.83
N GLY A 73 12.14 31.19 -12.73
CA GLY A 73 11.86 32.48 -13.35
C GLY A 73 11.50 32.43 -14.85
N GLN A 74 11.60 31.27 -15.50
CA GLN A 74 11.15 31.08 -16.87
C GLN A 74 9.65 30.72 -16.92
N ALA A 75 8.98 31.06 -18.02
CA ALA A 75 7.64 30.55 -18.29
C ALA A 75 7.68 29.02 -18.47
N HIS A 76 6.66 28.32 -17.98
CA HIS A 76 6.61 26.86 -18.08
C HIS A 76 6.34 26.40 -19.52
N ASP A 77 7.27 25.62 -20.09
CA ASP A 77 7.10 24.96 -21.38
C ASP A 77 6.59 23.52 -21.17
N ALA A 78 5.31 23.30 -21.44
CA ALA A 78 4.66 22.02 -21.27
C ALA A 78 5.15 20.94 -22.25
N VAL A 79 5.61 21.33 -23.45
CA VAL A 79 6.12 20.37 -24.45
C VAL A 79 7.46 19.83 -24.00
N ALA A 80 8.37 20.72 -23.56
CA ALA A 80 9.66 20.34 -23.00
C ALA A 80 9.50 19.53 -21.70
N TYR A 81 8.55 19.90 -20.84
CA TYR A 81 8.30 19.19 -19.58
C TYR A 81 7.77 17.78 -19.82
N LYS A 82 6.81 17.61 -20.75
CA LYS A 82 6.31 16.28 -21.12
C LYS A 82 7.43 15.38 -21.65
N ALA A 83 8.29 15.90 -22.54
CA ALA A 83 9.41 15.14 -23.08
C ALA A 83 10.39 14.70 -21.97
N PHE A 84 10.70 15.59 -21.04
CA PHE A 84 11.51 15.28 -19.85
C PHE A 84 10.89 14.16 -19.00
N LEU A 85 9.59 14.24 -18.70
CA LEU A 85 8.93 13.20 -17.90
C LEU A 85 8.95 11.82 -18.60
N GLN A 86 8.90 11.79 -19.93
CA GLN A 86 9.06 10.56 -20.70
C GLN A 86 10.51 10.04 -20.64
N GLU A 87 11.50 10.93 -20.79
CA GLU A 87 12.93 10.61 -20.76
C GLU A 87 13.35 9.96 -19.43
N ILE A 88 12.88 10.47 -18.29
CA ILE A 88 13.22 9.93 -16.97
C ILE A 88 12.42 8.66 -16.60
N GLY A 89 11.52 8.23 -17.50
CA GLY A 89 10.63 7.09 -17.29
C GLY A 89 9.50 7.34 -16.28
N TYR A 90 9.12 8.60 -16.05
CA TYR A 90 7.96 8.96 -15.24
C TYR A 90 6.66 8.78 -16.04
N LEU A 91 6.60 9.35 -17.24
CA LEU A 91 5.48 9.17 -18.16
C LEU A 91 5.78 8.03 -19.12
N LEU A 92 5.17 6.88 -18.87
CA LEU A 92 5.32 5.69 -19.68
C LEU A 92 4.41 5.72 -20.92
N PRO A 93 4.71 4.93 -21.97
CA PRO A 93 3.79 4.71 -23.07
C PRO A 93 2.45 4.17 -22.56
N GLU A 94 1.37 4.60 -23.21
CA GLU A 94 0.05 4.01 -23.00
C GLU A 94 0.07 2.53 -23.43
N VAL A 95 -0.63 1.69 -22.67
CA VAL A 95 -0.80 0.27 -22.98
C VAL A 95 -2.00 0.07 -23.92
N GLU A 96 -2.04 -1.07 -24.61
CA GLU A 96 -3.18 -1.42 -25.45
C GLU A 96 -4.48 -1.53 -24.64
N ASP A 97 -5.62 -1.32 -25.31
CA ASP A 97 -6.94 -1.50 -24.72
C ASP A 97 -7.10 -2.91 -24.15
N PHE A 98 -7.54 -2.97 -22.90
CA PHE A 98 -7.88 -4.23 -22.22
C PHE A 98 -9.09 -4.02 -21.31
N GLN A 99 -9.69 -5.12 -20.85
CA GLN A 99 -10.80 -5.09 -19.90
C GLN A 99 -10.37 -5.74 -18.59
N ALA A 100 -10.79 -5.16 -17.46
CA ALA A 100 -10.57 -5.76 -16.15
C ALA A 100 -11.32 -7.10 -16.04
N THR A 101 -10.67 -8.11 -15.49
CA THR A 101 -11.20 -9.49 -15.39
C THR A 101 -11.60 -9.87 -13.97
N THR A 102 -11.64 -8.91 -13.04
CA THR A 102 -11.86 -9.16 -11.62
C THR A 102 -13.25 -9.75 -11.39
N GLN A 103 -13.32 -10.83 -10.61
CA GLN A 103 -14.55 -11.56 -10.28
C GLN A 103 -14.79 -11.58 -8.77
N ASN A 104 -16.00 -11.97 -8.35
CA ASN A 104 -16.39 -12.13 -6.95
C ASN A 104 -16.20 -10.85 -6.11
N VAL A 105 -16.62 -9.70 -6.67
CA VAL A 105 -16.58 -8.40 -6.00
C VAL A 105 -17.99 -8.03 -5.55
N ASP A 106 -18.12 -7.57 -4.31
CA ASP A 106 -19.41 -7.18 -3.72
C ASP A 106 -20.16 -6.09 -4.50
N GLU A 107 -21.49 -6.04 -4.34
CA GLU A 107 -22.37 -5.10 -5.05
C GLU A 107 -22.10 -3.64 -4.68
N GLU A 108 -21.71 -3.38 -3.44
CA GLU A 108 -21.29 -2.08 -2.94
C GLU A 108 -20.19 -1.42 -3.77
N ILE A 109 -19.34 -2.22 -4.40
CA ILE A 109 -18.21 -1.76 -5.21
C ILE A 109 -18.58 -1.76 -6.70
N THR A 110 -19.38 -2.72 -7.15
CA THR A 110 -19.60 -2.97 -8.60
C THR A 110 -20.85 -2.34 -9.19
N ARG A 111 -21.91 -2.14 -8.39
CA ARG A 111 -23.25 -1.77 -8.89
C ARG A 111 -23.91 -0.62 -8.16
N MET A 112 -23.28 -0.10 -7.10
CA MET A 112 -23.81 0.99 -6.28
C MET A 112 -22.95 2.25 -6.43
N ALA A 113 -23.59 3.41 -6.49
CA ALA A 113 -22.92 4.70 -6.32
C ALA A 113 -23.28 5.25 -4.93
N GLY A 114 -22.28 5.63 -4.14
CA GLY A 114 -22.52 6.14 -2.80
C GLY A 114 -21.26 6.68 -2.11
N PRO A 115 -21.41 7.24 -0.90
CA PRO A 115 -20.29 7.73 -0.13
C PRO A 115 -19.34 6.61 0.30
N GLN A 116 -18.04 6.92 0.38
CA GLN A 116 -17.02 6.08 1.01
C GLN A 116 -16.38 6.81 2.18
N LEU A 117 -16.38 6.18 3.34
CA LEU A 117 -15.83 6.75 4.56
C LEU A 117 -14.40 6.26 4.81
N VAL A 118 -13.53 7.15 5.28
CA VAL A 118 -12.16 6.83 5.71
C VAL A 118 -12.02 7.14 7.19
N VAL A 119 -11.67 6.14 8.01
CA VAL A 119 -11.53 6.27 9.47
C VAL A 119 -10.24 5.64 10.01
N PRO A 120 -9.69 6.14 11.13
CA PRO A 120 -8.50 5.55 11.74
C PRO A 120 -8.84 4.26 12.49
N ILE A 121 -8.37 3.11 12.00
CA ILE A 121 -8.66 1.78 12.58
C ILE A 121 -8.18 1.63 14.04
N MET A 122 -7.20 2.42 14.47
CA MET A 122 -6.72 2.42 15.86
C MET A 122 -7.74 2.98 16.87
N ASN A 123 -8.82 3.63 16.41
CA ASN A 123 -9.90 4.08 17.27
C ASN A 123 -11.13 3.19 17.08
N ALA A 124 -11.31 2.22 17.98
CA ALA A 124 -12.42 1.27 17.92
C ALA A 124 -13.80 1.94 17.90
N ARG A 125 -13.97 3.08 18.61
CA ARG A 125 -15.23 3.84 18.58
C ARG A 125 -15.50 4.39 17.18
N PHE A 126 -14.49 4.93 16.51
CA PHE A 126 -14.65 5.45 15.16
C PHE A 126 -14.88 4.33 14.14
N ALA A 127 -14.21 3.19 14.29
CA ALA A 127 -14.46 2.01 13.46
C ALA A 127 -15.91 1.49 13.61
N LEU A 128 -16.42 1.37 14.84
CA LEU A 128 -17.80 0.95 15.10
C LEU A 128 -18.83 1.94 14.55
N ASN A 129 -18.61 3.24 14.76
CA ASN A 129 -19.48 4.27 14.19
C ASN A 129 -19.47 4.23 12.65
N ALA A 130 -18.31 4.03 12.05
CA ALA A 130 -18.17 3.92 10.60
C ALA A 130 -18.91 2.71 10.04
N ALA A 131 -18.79 1.53 10.68
CA ALA A 131 -19.52 0.34 10.27
C ALA A 131 -21.04 0.55 10.33
N ASN A 132 -21.53 1.22 11.39
CA ASN A 132 -22.95 1.52 11.56
C ASN A 132 -23.47 2.66 10.67
N ALA A 133 -22.58 3.50 10.13
CA ALA A 133 -22.95 4.64 9.28
C ALA A 133 -23.49 4.24 7.90
N ARG A 134 -23.61 2.94 7.61
CA ARG A 134 -24.31 2.44 6.42
C ARG A 134 -25.76 2.95 6.35
N TRP A 135 -26.38 3.15 7.52
CA TRP A 135 -27.71 3.75 7.65
C TRP A 135 -27.68 4.81 8.75
N GLY A 136 -28.16 6.02 8.44
CA GLY A 136 -28.26 7.11 9.39
C GLY A 136 -29.62 7.79 9.29
N SER A 137 -30.10 8.40 10.37
CA SER A 137 -31.28 9.27 10.31
C SER A 137 -30.99 10.47 9.41
N LEU A 138 -31.92 10.76 8.50
CA LEU A 138 -31.93 11.99 7.72
C LEU A 138 -32.26 13.21 8.60
#